data_AF-A0A7C1HJD6-F1
#
_entry.id   AF-A0A7C1HJD6-F1
#
_cell.length_a   1.000
_cell.length_b   1.000
_cell.length_c   1.000
_cell.angle_alpha   90.00
_cell.angle_beta   90.00
_cell.angle_gamma   90.00
#
_symmetry.space_group_name_H-M   'P 1'
#
loop_
_entity.id
_entity.type
_entity.pdbx_description
1 polymer ?
#
loop_
_entity_poly.entity_id
_entity_poly.type
_entity_poly.pdbx_seq_one_letter_code
_entity_poly.pdbx_strand_id
1 'polypeptide(L)'
;MAKKIKNGFSVIEILLVVFIFLIIFVGFSYLLADNVQSSFDNQERIKAEFLVQEGLEAVKAIGANNWQALAPGQYGLILADNKWQLAAEPENIEQFLKQGYRLITIEEIDDNLRQIKSEVVWQSLVNKNKISSALTYLSSWQHFVAQCSDGIDNDGDGLIDYPDDPGCESALDNNEAGAGLPPDPDDEYICDSLADCGIVFTDYDLPLCVYEPKIITVNGQVILPEEIQADLLLSYYIVYPEDKRTVIEYFNQGLVDNAAEFSLAVFWPGIRPADQKVEIHIGGRLLDPKTSRPLMSRETSLVYYWQPWVCLPPDNYAEDSDNGFDIIVIENESEVDELIVVVKNNNSKALSHVAISLPVGVAALSPQDKSTYLGNHNLFKVENPTNKPFYAIKFETIGEGIKNGESEVFKITLPAGSLADGQPIIVQAKGGTIEGQVIIDFQ
;
A
#
# COMPACT_ATOMS: atom_id res chain seq x y z
N MET A 1 60.10 47.33 -56.15
CA MET A 1 59.31 47.64 -54.93
C MET A 1 57.83 47.48 -55.27
N ALA A 2 57.23 46.34 -54.92
CA ALA A 2 55.78 46.14 -55.10
C ALA A 2 55.04 46.94 -54.02
N LYS A 3 54.18 47.87 -54.46
CA LYS A 3 53.35 48.73 -53.60
C LYS A 3 52.36 47.84 -52.84
N LYS A 4 52.56 47.65 -51.53
CA LYS A 4 51.57 47.04 -50.63
C LYS A 4 50.29 47.88 -50.72
N ILE A 5 49.28 47.39 -51.43
CA ILE A 5 47.92 47.93 -51.34
C ILE A 5 47.43 47.54 -49.94
N LYS A 6 47.36 48.52 -49.03
CA LYS A 6 46.62 48.35 -47.79
C LYS A 6 45.16 48.28 -48.20
N ASN A 7 44.55 47.09 -48.14
CA ASN A 7 43.11 46.93 -48.32
C ASN A 7 42.43 47.67 -47.17
N GLY A 8 42.01 48.92 -47.42
CA GLY A 8 41.21 49.69 -46.47
C GLY A 8 39.79 49.15 -46.49
N PHE A 9 39.22 48.93 -45.32
CA PHE A 9 37.81 48.53 -45.19
C PHE A 9 36.92 49.58 -45.85
N SER A 10 35.97 49.12 -46.67
CA SER A 10 34.96 50.01 -47.26
C SER A 10 34.01 50.47 -46.15
N VAL A 11 33.57 51.74 -46.17
CA VAL A 11 32.60 52.28 -45.20
C VAL A 11 31.34 51.41 -45.12
N ILE A 12 30.95 50.78 -46.23
CA ILE A 12 29.79 49.89 -46.28
C ILE A 12 29.97 48.60 -45.48
N GLU A 13 31.20 48.10 -45.40
CA GLU A 13 31.53 46.89 -44.65
C GLU A 13 31.47 47.14 -43.14
N ILE A 14 31.95 48.32 -42.70
CA ILE A 14 31.83 48.76 -41.31
C ILE A 14 30.35 48.92 -40.94
N LEU A 15 29.54 49.54 -41.80
CA LEU A 15 28.10 49.70 -41.56
C LEU A 15 27.37 48.35 -41.49
N LEU A 16 27.72 47.40 -42.37
CA LEU A 16 27.14 46.06 -42.38
C LEU A 16 27.51 45.28 -41.10
N VAL A 17 28.76 45.38 -40.64
CA VAL A 17 29.19 44.74 -39.38
C VAL A 17 28.48 45.35 -38.17
N VAL A 18 28.35 46.68 -38.11
CA VAL A 18 27.61 47.35 -37.02
C VAL A 18 26.14 46.95 -37.05
N PHE A 19 25.51 46.88 -38.22
CA PHE A 19 24.11 46.46 -38.36
C PHE A 19 23.89 45.01 -37.89
N ILE A 20 24.75 44.08 -38.31
CA ILE A 20 24.69 42.68 -37.86
C ILE A 20 24.92 42.60 -36.34
N PHE A 21 25.89 43.36 -35.81
CA PHE A 21 26.16 43.37 -34.37
C PHE A 21 24.96 43.90 -33.56
N LEU A 22 24.26 44.93 -34.06
CA LEU A 22 23.04 45.43 -33.42
C LEU A 22 21.92 44.37 -33.40
N ILE A 23 21.71 43.65 -34.50
CA ILE A 23 20.71 42.56 -34.56
C ILE A 23 21.06 41.46 -33.55
N ILE A 24 22.32 41.02 -33.53
CA ILE A 24 22.80 39.99 -32.61
C ILE A 24 22.67 40.46 -31.16
N PHE A 25 23.02 41.71 -30.87
CA PHE A 25 22.95 42.27 -29.52
C PHE A 25 21.51 42.36 -29.01
N VAL A 26 20.56 42.81 -29.84
CA VAL A 26 19.14 42.85 -29.50
C VAL A 26 18.60 41.43 -29.29
N GLY A 27 18.91 40.50 -30.19
CA GLY A 27 18.50 39.10 -30.07
C GLY A 27 19.04 38.43 -28.82
N PHE A 28 20.32 38.64 -28.51
CA PHE A 28 20.95 38.11 -27.30
C PHE A 28 20.37 38.71 -26.02
N SER A 29 20.15 40.03 -25.99
CA SER A 29 19.53 40.70 -24.85
C SER A 29 18.09 40.22 -24.60
N TYR A 30 17.33 39.97 -25.67
CA TYR A 30 16.00 39.39 -25.58
C TYR A 30 16.02 37.98 -24.99
N LEU A 31 16.91 37.10 -25.47
CA LEU A 31 17.05 35.73 -24.96
C LEU A 31 17.45 35.69 -23.48
N LEU A 32 18.32 36.60 -23.03
CA LEU A 32 18.68 36.72 -21.62
C LEU A 32 17.48 37.16 -20.76
N ALA A 33 16.73 38.15 -21.21
CA ALA A 33 15.53 38.62 -20.52
C ALA A 33 14.46 37.51 -20.42
N ASP A 34 14.26 36.75 -21.50
CA ASP A 34 13.32 35.63 -21.54
C ASP A 34 13.75 34.48 -20.62
N ASN A 35 15.04 34.15 -20.59
CA ASN A 35 15.57 33.10 -19.70
C ASN A 35 15.37 33.46 -18.22
N VAL A 36 15.68 34.70 -17.84
CA VAL A 36 15.47 35.19 -16.47
C VAL A 36 13.98 35.16 -16.10
N GLN A 37 13.11 35.66 -16.99
CA GLN A 37 11.66 35.63 -16.76
C GLN A 37 11.14 34.20 -16.62
N SER A 38 11.59 33.28 -17.47
CA SER A 38 11.23 31.86 -17.42
C SER A 38 11.68 31.20 -16.11
N SER A 39 12.87 31.56 -15.60
CA SER A 39 13.36 31.08 -14.31
C SER A 39 12.48 31.53 -13.14
N PHE A 40 12.05 32.80 -13.12
CA PHE A 40 11.12 33.34 -12.12
C PHE A 40 9.73 32.69 -12.23
N ASP A 41 9.17 32.61 -13.44
CA ASP A 41 7.89 31.94 -13.70
C ASP A 41 7.92 30.47 -13.21
N ASN A 42 9.05 29.78 -13.37
CA ASN A 42 9.21 28.40 -12.88
C ASN A 42 9.26 28.31 -11.35
N GLN A 43 9.93 29.25 -10.67
CA GLN A 43 9.92 29.29 -9.21
C GLN A 43 8.53 29.59 -8.64
N GLU A 44 7.79 30.52 -9.25
CA GLU A 44 6.41 30.82 -8.87
C GLU A 44 5.49 29.60 -9.05
N ARG A 45 5.65 28.88 -10.16
CA ARG A 45 4.89 27.64 -10.43
C ARG A 45 5.12 26.57 -9.37
N ILE A 46 6.37 26.31 -8.97
CA ILE A 46 6.69 25.30 -7.95
C ILE A 46 6.04 25.67 -6.60
N LYS A 47 6.06 26.96 -6.21
CA LYS A 47 5.38 27.43 -4.99
C LYS A 47 3.87 27.23 -5.07
N ALA A 48 3.27 27.56 -6.23
CA ALA A 48 1.84 27.37 -6.46
C ALA A 48 1.44 25.89 -6.38
N GLU A 49 2.23 24.98 -6.94
CA GLU A 49 2.00 23.52 -6.84
C GLU A 49 2.02 23.03 -5.39
N PHE A 50 2.97 23.49 -4.57
CA PHE A 50 3.02 23.12 -3.15
C PHE A 50 1.80 23.62 -2.39
N LEU A 51 1.37 24.86 -2.62
CA LEU A 51 0.16 25.45 -2.01
C LEU A 51 -1.13 24.75 -2.47
N VAL A 52 -1.19 24.30 -3.72
CA VAL A 52 -2.31 23.51 -4.23
C VAL A 52 -2.41 22.17 -3.49
N GLN A 53 -1.29 21.45 -3.33
CA GLN A 53 -1.25 20.16 -2.62
C GLN A 53 -1.56 20.32 -1.13
N GLU A 54 -0.99 21.33 -0.47
CA GLU A 54 -1.33 21.67 0.91
C GLU A 54 -2.84 21.94 1.07
N GLY A 55 -3.47 22.60 0.09
CA GLY A 55 -4.91 22.83 0.09
C GLY A 55 -5.72 21.53 0.05
N LEU A 56 -5.28 20.53 -0.74
CA LEU A 56 -5.93 19.22 -0.77
C LEU A 56 -5.74 18.45 0.54
N GLU A 57 -4.55 18.49 1.14
CA GLU A 57 -4.27 17.85 2.43
C GLU A 57 -5.02 18.52 3.59
N ALA A 58 -5.18 19.84 3.55
CA ALA A 58 -6.01 20.57 4.50
C ALA A 58 -7.48 20.12 4.46
N VAL A 59 -8.04 19.96 3.26
CA VAL A 59 -9.43 19.50 3.08
C VAL A 59 -9.59 18.03 3.49
N LYS A 60 -8.59 17.17 3.22
CA LYS A 60 -8.54 15.80 3.77
C LYS A 60 -8.61 15.80 5.30
N ALA A 61 -7.80 16.62 5.96
CA ALA A 61 -7.80 16.72 7.41
C ALA A 61 -9.13 17.25 7.98
N ILE A 62 -9.78 18.22 7.30
CA ILE A 62 -11.11 18.70 7.68
C ILE A 62 -12.14 17.56 7.56
N GLY A 63 -12.14 16.84 6.43
CA GLY A 63 -13.06 15.73 6.17
C GLY A 63 -12.92 14.57 7.16
N ALA A 64 -11.68 14.23 7.53
CA ALA A 64 -11.40 13.19 8.54
C ALA A 64 -11.91 13.56 9.95
N ASN A 65 -11.98 14.86 10.28
CA ASN A 65 -12.50 15.30 11.58
C ASN A 65 -14.03 15.48 11.57
N ASN A 66 -14.59 15.98 10.47
CA ASN A 66 -16.03 16.21 10.33
C ASN A 66 -16.42 16.22 8.85
N TRP A 67 -16.94 15.09 8.36
CA TRP A 67 -17.38 14.95 6.97
C TRP A 67 -18.48 15.95 6.58
N GLN A 68 -19.38 16.27 7.51
CA GLN A 68 -20.48 17.22 7.28
C GLN A 68 -19.98 18.65 7.10
N ALA A 69 -18.76 18.97 7.57
CA ALA A 69 -18.14 20.28 7.34
C ALA A 69 -17.77 20.50 5.87
N LEU A 70 -17.64 19.44 5.06
CA LEU A 70 -17.29 19.53 3.64
C LEU A 70 -18.50 19.78 2.74
N ALA A 71 -19.44 20.64 3.13
CA ALA A 71 -20.62 20.94 2.32
C ALA A 71 -20.24 21.47 0.92
N PRO A 72 -20.99 21.17 -0.14
CA PRO A 72 -20.69 21.63 -1.50
C PRO A 72 -20.62 23.15 -1.57
N GLY A 73 -19.62 23.69 -2.28
CA GLY A 73 -19.41 25.12 -2.35
C GLY A 73 -17.97 25.53 -2.60
N GLN A 74 -17.72 26.83 -2.48
CA GLN A 74 -16.41 27.45 -2.64
C GLN A 74 -15.94 28.06 -1.33
N TYR A 75 -14.69 27.80 -0.98
CA TYR A 75 -14.12 28.15 0.31
C TYR A 75 -12.67 28.60 0.19
N GLY A 76 -12.23 29.47 1.11
CA GLY A 76 -10.82 29.58 1.48
C GLY A 76 -10.47 28.63 2.61
N LEU A 77 -9.20 28.66 3.02
CA LEU A 77 -8.68 27.92 4.16
C LEU A 77 -8.15 28.87 5.21
N ILE A 78 -8.39 28.55 6.48
CA ILE A 78 -7.78 29.21 7.63
C ILE A 78 -7.21 28.17 8.58
N LEU A 79 -6.14 28.55 9.28
CA LEU A 79 -5.56 27.73 10.35
C LEU A 79 -5.92 28.37 11.69
N ALA A 80 -6.82 27.74 12.43
CA ALA A 80 -7.26 28.16 13.76
C ALA A 80 -7.05 27.02 14.76
N ASP A 81 -6.51 27.32 15.94
CA ASP A 81 -6.22 26.31 16.99
C ASP A 81 -5.40 25.11 16.47
N ASN A 82 -4.45 25.38 15.58
CA ASN A 82 -3.59 24.38 14.95
C ASN A 82 -4.35 23.33 14.10
N LYS A 83 -5.55 23.68 13.61
CA LYS A 83 -6.38 22.87 12.72
C LYS A 83 -6.84 23.68 11.51
N TRP A 84 -6.90 23.02 10.36
CA TRP A 84 -7.46 23.60 9.15
C TRP A 84 -8.98 23.71 9.27
N GLN A 85 -9.54 24.81 8.77
CA GLN A 85 -10.98 25.05 8.69
C GLN A 85 -11.31 25.73 7.35
N LEU A 86 -12.52 25.48 6.83
CA LEU A 86 -13.05 26.18 5.67
C LEU A 86 -13.47 27.60 6.06
N ALA A 87 -13.19 28.57 5.19
CA ALA A 87 -13.62 29.96 5.33
C ALA A 87 -14.45 30.40 4.11
N ALA A 88 -15.33 31.38 4.30
CA ALA A 88 -16.21 31.86 3.23
C ALA A 88 -15.48 32.65 2.14
N GLU A 89 -14.39 33.33 2.50
CA GLU A 89 -13.58 34.12 1.57
C GLU A 89 -12.35 33.31 1.11
N PRO A 90 -11.87 33.48 -0.14
CA PRO A 90 -10.63 32.87 -0.60
C PRO A 90 -9.45 33.21 0.30
N GLU A 91 -8.54 32.26 0.50
CA GLU A 91 -7.37 32.49 1.34
C GLU A 91 -6.38 33.42 0.63
N ASN A 92 -5.97 34.49 1.31
CA ASN A 92 -4.93 35.38 0.81
C ASN A 92 -3.56 34.73 1.02
N ILE A 93 -2.83 34.50 -0.10
CA ILE A 93 -1.48 33.92 -0.11
C ILE A 93 -0.46 34.91 -0.69
N GLU A 94 -0.72 36.22 -0.58
CA GLU A 94 0.12 37.28 -1.17
C GLU A 94 1.55 37.26 -0.63
N GLN A 95 1.76 36.72 0.57
CA GLN A 95 3.07 36.49 1.16
C GLN A 95 3.96 35.51 0.35
N PHE A 96 3.36 34.63 -0.45
CA PHE A 96 4.06 33.63 -1.26
C PHE A 96 4.10 33.98 -2.74
N LEU A 97 2.98 34.50 -3.25
CA LEU A 97 2.76 34.82 -4.66
C LEU A 97 2.05 36.17 -4.79
N LYS A 98 2.57 37.07 -5.63
CA LYS A 98 2.03 38.43 -5.81
C LYS A 98 0.55 38.39 -6.22
N GLN A 99 -0.30 39.12 -5.48
CA GLN A 99 -1.77 39.13 -5.65
C GLN A 99 -2.37 37.71 -5.67
N GLY A 100 -1.78 36.78 -4.91
CA GLY A 100 -2.17 35.39 -4.89
C GLY A 100 -3.33 35.11 -3.95
N TYR A 101 -4.25 34.24 -4.38
CA TYR A 101 -5.26 33.63 -3.51
C TYR A 101 -5.43 32.14 -3.80
N ARG A 102 -5.86 31.39 -2.77
CA ARG A 102 -6.21 29.96 -2.87
C ARG A 102 -7.72 29.79 -2.68
N LEU A 103 -8.32 29.00 -3.56
CA LEU A 103 -9.73 28.67 -3.57
C LEU A 103 -9.90 27.15 -3.58
N ILE A 104 -10.72 26.64 -2.67
CA ILE A 104 -11.16 25.25 -2.63
C ILE A 104 -12.58 25.19 -3.19
N THR A 105 -12.82 24.32 -4.16
CA THR A 105 -14.16 23.98 -4.65
C THR A 105 -14.47 22.56 -4.23
N ILE A 106 -15.63 22.37 -3.61
CA ILE A 106 -16.16 21.09 -3.17
C ILE A 106 -17.43 20.82 -3.96
N GLU A 107 -17.45 19.72 -4.69
CA GLU A 107 -18.62 19.23 -5.43
C GLU A 107 -19.07 17.89 -4.82
N GLU A 108 -20.37 17.73 -4.67
CA GLU A 108 -20.98 16.45 -4.26
C GLU A 108 -21.12 15.56 -5.49
N ILE A 109 -20.56 14.35 -5.43
CA ILE A 109 -20.77 13.33 -6.45
C ILE A 109 -21.87 12.37 -5.97
N ASP A 110 -21.79 11.97 -4.70
CA ASP A 110 -22.82 11.23 -3.96
C ASP A 110 -22.72 11.55 -2.45
N ASP A 111 -23.61 10.98 -1.63
CA ASP A 111 -23.69 11.24 -0.18
C ASP A 111 -22.35 10.99 0.57
N ASN A 112 -21.51 10.10 0.03
CA ASN A 112 -20.28 9.64 0.64
C ASN A 112 -19.01 9.99 -0.16
N LEU A 113 -19.14 10.66 -1.30
CA LEU A 113 -18.06 11.01 -2.23
C LEU A 113 -18.13 12.49 -2.63
N ARG A 114 -17.05 13.20 -2.35
CA ARG A 114 -16.88 14.61 -2.71
C ARG A 114 -15.68 14.78 -3.62
N GLN A 115 -15.85 15.53 -4.70
CA GLN A 115 -14.74 15.97 -5.54
C GLN A 115 -14.20 17.30 -4.98
N ILE A 116 -12.90 17.34 -4.73
CA ILE A 116 -12.21 18.51 -4.18
C ILE A 116 -11.23 19.04 -5.21
N LYS A 117 -11.39 20.31 -5.57
CA LYS A 117 -10.46 21.04 -6.41
C LYS A 117 -9.80 22.16 -5.62
N SER A 118 -8.48 22.14 -5.53
CA SER A 118 -7.68 23.23 -4.96
C SER A 118 -7.08 24.04 -6.10
N GLU A 119 -7.35 25.34 -6.15
CA GLU A 119 -6.91 26.25 -7.19
C GLU A 119 -6.15 27.44 -6.58
N VAL A 120 -4.96 27.70 -7.10
CA VAL A 120 -4.11 28.83 -6.74
C VAL A 120 -3.98 29.75 -7.94
N VAL A 121 -4.40 31.00 -7.76
CA VAL A 121 -4.33 32.05 -8.77
C VAL A 121 -3.35 33.11 -8.31
N TRP A 122 -2.44 33.56 -9.18
CA TRP A 122 -1.52 34.64 -8.88
C TRP A 122 -1.19 35.48 -10.11
N GLN A 123 -0.55 36.62 -9.89
CA GLN A 123 -0.09 37.50 -10.97
C GLN A 123 1.43 37.42 -11.12
N SER A 124 1.91 37.07 -12.32
CA SER A 124 3.34 37.02 -12.61
C SER A 124 3.97 38.43 -12.65
N LEU A 125 5.30 38.49 -12.70
CA LEU A 125 6.07 39.75 -12.74
C LEU A 125 5.68 40.67 -13.92
N VAL A 126 5.15 40.11 -15.01
CA VAL A 126 4.65 40.86 -16.19
C VAL A 126 3.14 41.14 -16.14
N ASN A 127 2.54 41.09 -14.95
CA ASN A 127 1.11 41.34 -14.69
C ASN A 127 0.16 40.39 -15.46
N LYS A 128 0.61 39.17 -15.77
CA LYS A 128 -0.24 38.13 -16.34
C LYS A 128 -0.77 37.22 -15.23
N ASN A 129 -2.06 36.95 -15.24
CA ASN A 129 -2.64 35.99 -14.30
C ASN A 129 -2.21 34.57 -14.68
N LYS A 130 -1.83 33.79 -13.69
CA LYS A 130 -1.42 32.39 -13.77
C LYS A 130 -2.28 31.60 -12.80
N ILE A 131 -2.52 30.34 -13.15
CA ILE A 131 -3.37 29.43 -12.37
C ILE A 131 -2.65 28.08 -12.28
N SER A 132 -2.69 27.49 -11.10
CA SER A 132 -2.33 26.10 -10.85
C SER A 132 -3.48 25.44 -10.10
N SER A 133 -3.84 24.22 -10.48
CA SER A 133 -4.95 23.50 -9.85
C SER A 133 -4.66 22.02 -9.76
N ALA A 134 -5.14 21.39 -8.69
CA ALA A 134 -5.18 19.94 -8.55
C ALA A 134 -6.56 19.50 -8.06
N LEU A 135 -6.90 18.27 -8.43
CA LEU A 135 -8.18 17.64 -8.12
C LEU A 135 -7.92 16.34 -7.38
N THR A 136 -8.76 16.05 -6.40
CA THR A 136 -8.81 14.76 -5.71
C THR A 136 -10.26 14.42 -5.38
N TYR A 137 -10.50 13.16 -5.03
CA TYR A 137 -11.79 12.69 -4.54
C TYR A 137 -11.60 12.27 -3.09
N LEU A 138 -12.48 12.74 -2.23
CA LEU A 138 -12.56 12.31 -0.83
C LEU A 138 -13.82 11.50 -0.64
N SER A 139 -13.74 10.50 0.21
CA SER A 139 -14.90 9.75 0.63
C SER A 139 -14.89 9.49 2.13
N SER A 140 -16.08 9.41 2.70
CA SER A 140 -16.30 9.29 4.15
C SER A 140 -16.08 7.86 4.65
N TRP A 141 -14.85 7.34 4.63
CA TRP A 141 -14.56 5.98 5.12
C TRP A 141 -14.49 5.84 6.65
N GLN A 142 -14.63 6.93 7.41
CA GLN A 142 -14.41 6.97 8.87
C GLN A 142 -15.67 6.90 9.74
N HIS A 143 -16.83 6.61 9.16
CA HIS A 143 -18.04 6.25 9.90
C HIS A 143 -18.52 4.89 9.38
N PHE A 144 -17.81 3.84 9.81
CA PHE A 144 -18.14 2.46 9.48
C PHE A 144 -18.27 1.66 10.79
N VAL A 145 -19.29 2.00 11.58
CA VAL A 145 -20.06 0.94 12.23
C VAL A 145 -21.33 0.90 11.41
N ALA A 146 -21.51 -0.19 10.67
CA ALA A 146 -22.65 -0.30 9.79
C ALA A 146 -23.90 -0.36 10.67
N GLN A 147 -24.98 0.32 10.29
CA GLN A 147 -26.25 0.39 11.05
C GLN A 147 -26.59 -0.93 11.73
N CYS A 148 -26.47 -2.04 10.98
CA CYS A 148 -26.71 -3.41 11.43
C CYS A 148 -25.68 -4.01 12.40
N SER A 149 -24.86 -3.20 13.05
CA SER A 149 -23.83 -3.61 14.01
C SER A 149 -23.47 -2.52 15.02
N ASP A 150 -24.27 -1.45 15.08
CA ASP A 150 -23.96 -0.25 15.85
C ASP A 150 -24.61 -0.22 17.25
N GLY A 151 -25.45 -1.21 17.56
CA GLY A 151 -26.11 -1.35 18.86
C GLY A 151 -27.38 -0.52 19.01
N ILE A 152 -27.89 0.07 17.92
CA ILE A 152 -29.00 1.01 17.91
C ILE A 152 -30.03 0.60 16.85
N ASP A 153 -31.29 0.45 17.23
CA ASP A 153 -32.44 0.34 16.30
C ASP A 153 -32.59 1.62 15.47
N ASN A 154 -31.98 1.63 14.28
CA ASN A 154 -31.87 2.76 13.37
C ASN A 154 -33.12 2.97 12.52
N ASP A 155 -33.97 1.96 12.34
CA ASP A 155 -35.21 2.05 11.57
C ASP A 155 -36.48 2.14 12.45
N GLY A 156 -36.35 1.87 13.75
CA GLY A 156 -37.35 2.04 14.79
C GLY A 156 -38.37 0.91 14.90
N ASP A 157 -38.07 -0.29 14.38
CA ASP A 157 -38.99 -1.42 14.36
C ASP A 157 -38.95 -2.29 15.65
N GLY A 158 -38.00 -2.01 16.54
CA GLY A 158 -37.81 -2.67 17.83
C GLY A 158 -36.86 -3.87 17.78
N LEU A 159 -36.23 -4.13 16.63
CA LEU A 159 -35.14 -5.08 16.42
C LEU A 159 -33.84 -4.28 16.31
N ILE A 160 -32.71 -4.89 16.66
CA ILE A 160 -31.41 -4.20 16.76
C ILE A 160 -30.36 -5.12 16.18
N ASP A 161 -29.64 -4.63 15.17
CA ASP A 161 -28.46 -5.24 14.55
C ASP A 161 -28.62 -6.67 13.98
N TYR A 162 -27.73 -7.04 13.07
CA TYR A 162 -27.58 -8.43 12.66
C TYR A 162 -27.04 -9.31 13.84
N PRO A 163 -27.54 -10.54 14.03
CA PRO A 163 -28.54 -11.26 13.23
C PRO A 163 -29.98 -11.12 13.72
N ASP A 164 -30.23 -10.30 14.74
CA ASP A 164 -31.52 -10.22 15.42
C ASP A 164 -32.51 -9.31 14.68
N ASP A 165 -32.01 -8.39 13.83
CA ASP A 165 -32.75 -7.56 12.89
C ASP A 165 -32.80 -8.19 11.47
N PRO A 166 -33.98 -8.62 10.97
CA PRO A 166 -34.20 -9.15 9.62
C PRO A 166 -34.03 -8.13 8.51
N GLY A 167 -34.07 -6.83 8.81
CA GLY A 167 -33.75 -5.74 7.90
C GLY A 167 -32.27 -5.62 7.57
N CYS A 168 -31.42 -6.30 8.36
CA CYS A 168 -29.99 -6.40 8.15
C CYS A 168 -29.59 -7.66 7.39
N GLU A 169 -28.96 -7.49 6.23
CA GLU A 169 -28.41 -8.62 5.48
C GLU A 169 -27.10 -9.15 6.09
N SER A 170 -26.38 -8.32 6.85
CA SER A 170 -25.14 -8.68 7.56
C SER A 170 -24.75 -7.65 8.63
N ALA A 171 -23.82 -7.99 9.52
CA ALA A 171 -23.23 -7.04 10.48
C ALA A 171 -22.36 -5.94 9.84
N LEU A 172 -22.21 -5.90 8.51
CA LEU A 172 -21.58 -4.80 7.79
C LEU A 172 -22.59 -4.03 6.92
N ASP A 173 -23.87 -4.40 7.02
CA ASP A 173 -24.96 -3.72 6.33
C ASP A 173 -25.27 -2.38 7.02
N ASN A 174 -25.45 -1.34 6.22
CA ASN A 174 -25.59 0.02 6.71
C ASN A 174 -27.02 0.55 6.52
N ASN A 175 -27.98 -0.36 6.36
CA ASN A 175 -29.39 -0.05 6.26
C ASN A 175 -30.22 -1.12 6.96
N GLU A 176 -30.82 -0.76 8.10
CA GLU A 176 -31.78 -1.60 8.82
C GLU A 176 -33.18 -1.61 8.16
N ALA A 177 -33.45 -0.69 7.22
CA ALA A 177 -34.76 -0.61 6.58
C ALA A 177 -34.93 -1.72 5.52
N GLY A 178 -35.39 -2.91 5.94
CA GLY A 178 -35.25 -4.10 5.09
C GLY A 178 -36.18 -5.29 5.28
N ALA A 179 -37.43 -5.16 5.76
CA ALA A 179 -38.38 -6.29 5.66
C ALA A 179 -39.77 -5.89 5.14
N GLY A 180 -39.86 -5.68 3.83
CA GLY A 180 -41.05 -6.04 3.05
C GLY A 180 -41.71 -4.92 2.25
N LEU A 181 -41.21 -4.65 1.04
CA LEU A 181 -42.04 -4.21 -0.09
C LEU A 181 -41.49 -4.81 -1.42
N PRO A 182 -42.38 -5.08 -2.40
CA PRO A 182 -42.06 -5.84 -3.62
C PRO A 182 -41.13 -5.06 -4.59
N PRO A 183 -40.44 -5.75 -5.51
CA PRO A 183 -39.46 -5.16 -6.41
C PRO A 183 -40.05 -4.05 -7.29
N ASP A 184 -39.24 -3.01 -7.51
CA ASP A 184 -39.46 -1.98 -8.53
C ASP A 184 -39.60 -2.66 -9.91
N PRO A 185 -40.66 -2.37 -10.68
CA PRO A 185 -40.89 -3.01 -11.98
C PRO A 185 -39.91 -2.60 -13.10
N ASP A 186 -38.99 -1.65 -12.89
CA ASP A 186 -38.13 -1.13 -13.96
C ASP A 186 -36.61 -1.42 -13.83
N ASP A 187 -36.13 -2.06 -12.75
CA ASP A 187 -34.74 -2.55 -12.63
C ASP A 187 -34.70 -4.08 -12.45
N GLU A 188 -35.01 -4.80 -13.54
CA GLU A 188 -34.83 -6.24 -13.62
C GLU A 188 -33.33 -6.55 -13.81
N TYR A 189 -32.61 -6.76 -12.71
CA TYR A 189 -31.33 -7.46 -12.78
C TYR A 189 -31.58 -8.82 -13.43
N ILE A 190 -30.81 -9.15 -14.47
CA ILE A 190 -31.00 -10.40 -15.22
C ILE A 190 -30.84 -11.64 -14.31
N CYS A 191 -30.15 -11.47 -13.17
CA CYS A 191 -29.92 -12.51 -12.18
C CYS A 191 -30.15 -11.96 -10.78
N ASP A 192 -31.05 -12.60 -10.04
CA ASP A 192 -31.36 -12.24 -8.65
C ASP A 192 -30.40 -12.90 -7.64
N SER A 193 -29.59 -13.87 -8.07
CA SER A 193 -28.68 -14.61 -7.18
C SER A 193 -27.42 -15.15 -7.87
N LEU A 194 -26.38 -15.44 -7.08
CA LEU A 194 -25.15 -16.13 -7.52
C LEU A 194 -25.42 -17.54 -8.11
N ALA A 195 -26.59 -18.12 -7.84
CA ALA A 195 -27.00 -19.39 -8.43
C ALA A 195 -27.49 -19.24 -9.89
N ASP A 196 -27.85 -18.02 -10.31
CA ASP A 196 -28.42 -17.72 -11.62
C ASP A 196 -27.39 -17.11 -12.58
N CYS A 197 -26.61 -16.14 -12.11
CA CYS A 197 -25.32 -15.79 -12.69
C CYS A 197 -24.33 -15.28 -11.65
N GLY A 198 -23.05 -15.49 -11.91
CA GLY A 198 -22.02 -15.34 -10.91
C GLY A 198 -20.61 -15.42 -11.50
N ILE A 199 -19.66 -14.90 -10.74
CA ILE A 199 -18.27 -15.29 -10.87
C ILE A 199 -17.96 -16.18 -9.68
N VAL A 200 -17.34 -17.32 -9.92
CA VAL A 200 -16.89 -18.22 -8.85
C VAL A 200 -15.39 -18.31 -8.94
N PHE A 201 -14.70 -17.72 -7.97
CA PHE A 201 -13.27 -17.97 -7.82
C PHE A 201 -13.05 -19.42 -7.42
N THR A 202 -11.98 -20.03 -7.94
CA THR A 202 -11.59 -21.39 -7.57
C THR A 202 -11.10 -21.46 -6.13
N ASP A 203 -10.55 -20.35 -5.65
CA ASP A 203 -10.08 -20.15 -4.28
C ASP A 203 -11.12 -19.40 -3.45
N TYR A 204 -10.98 -19.46 -2.12
CA TYR A 204 -11.77 -18.70 -1.14
C TYR A 204 -10.91 -17.62 -0.51
N ASP A 205 -11.48 -16.80 0.38
CA ASP A 205 -10.68 -15.89 1.20
C ASP A 205 -9.71 -16.70 2.07
N LEU A 206 -8.42 -16.51 1.84
CA LEU A 206 -7.38 -17.39 2.36
C LEU A 206 -6.16 -16.60 2.84
N PRO A 207 -5.55 -17.02 3.96
CA PRO A 207 -4.29 -16.46 4.39
C PRO A 207 -3.17 -16.84 3.41
N LEU A 208 -2.38 -15.85 3.01
CA LEU A 208 -1.22 -16.03 2.16
C LEU A 208 0.07 -15.71 2.93
N CYS A 209 0.65 -16.75 3.53
CA CYS A 209 1.84 -16.64 4.35
C CYS A 209 3.15 -16.71 3.52
N VAL A 210 3.22 -15.89 2.46
CA VAL A 210 4.38 -15.79 1.56
C VAL A 210 5.11 -14.49 1.82
N TYR A 211 6.36 -14.56 2.29
CA TYR A 211 7.13 -13.37 2.68
C TYR A 211 7.83 -12.69 1.50
N GLU A 212 8.08 -13.41 0.40
CA GLU A 212 8.77 -12.89 -0.78
C GLU A 212 7.78 -12.37 -1.85
N PRO A 213 8.14 -11.34 -2.64
CA PRO A 213 7.31 -10.90 -3.75
C PRO A 213 7.16 -11.98 -4.82
N LYS A 214 5.94 -12.19 -5.32
CA LYS A 214 5.65 -13.23 -6.32
C LYS A 214 4.43 -12.88 -7.16
N ILE A 215 4.35 -13.40 -8.38
CA ILE A 215 3.10 -13.38 -9.16
C ILE A 215 2.25 -14.57 -8.73
N ILE A 216 1.00 -14.30 -8.34
CA ILE A 216 -0.03 -15.28 -8.02
C ILE A 216 -0.97 -15.36 -9.22
N THR A 217 -1.38 -16.58 -9.56
CA THR A 217 -2.41 -16.79 -10.58
C THR A 217 -3.71 -17.11 -9.89
N VAL A 218 -4.69 -16.24 -10.05
CA VAL A 218 -6.05 -16.40 -9.55
C VAL A 218 -6.89 -17.00 -10.65
N ASN A 219 -7.63 -18.06 -10.36
CA ASN A 219 -8.51 -18.71 -11.33
C ASN A 219 -9.96 -18.61 -10.89
N GLY A 220 -10.86 -18.65 -11.85
CA GLY A 220 -12.28 -18.73 -11.59
C GLY A 220 -13.06 -19.12 -12.83
N GLN A 221 -14.36 -19.28 -12.63
CA GLN A 221 -15.31 -19.65 -13.66
C GLN A 221 -16.52 -18.72 -13.61
N VAL A 222 -17.08 -18.45 -14.79
CA VAL A 222 -18.30 -17.65 -14.95
C VAL A 222 -19.52 -18.58 -14.95
N ILE A 223 -20.55 -18.19 -14.22
CA ILE A 223 -21.88 -18.80 -14.24
C ILE A 223 -22.80 -17.81 -14.94
N LEU A 224 -23.45 -18.24 -16.02
CA LEU A 224 -24.45 -17.46 -16.75
C LEU A 224 -25.60 -18.39 -17.20
N PRO A 225 -26.84 -17.88 -17.35
CA PRO A 225 -27.91 -18.64 -17.98
C PRO A 225 -27.54 -19.00 -19.42
N GLU A 226 -28.15 -20.08 -19.94
CA GLU A 226 -27.98 -20.44 -21.34
C GLU A 226 -28.41 -19.27 -22.25
N GLU A 227 -27.63 -19.02 -23.31
CA GLU A 227 -27.83 -17.96 -24.31
C GLU A 227 -27.53 -16.50 -23.88
N ILE A 228 -27.03 -16.27 -22.66
CA ILE A 228 -26.59 -14.94 -22.20
C ILE A 228 -25.07 -14.80 -22.28
N GLN A 229 -24.61 -13.67 -22.83
CA GLN A 229 -23.20 -13.28 -22.85
C GLN A 229 -23.00 -12.02 -22.01
N ALA A 230 -21.85 -11.93 -21.34
CA ALA A 230 -21.49 -10.78 -20.51
C ALA A 230 -20.06 -10.34 -20.79
N ASP A 231 -19.74 -9.07 -20.55
CA ASP A 231 -18.36 -8.63 -20.47
C ASP A 231 -17.82 -8.92 -19.05
N LEU A 232 -16.71 -9.68 -18.97
CA LEU A 232 -16.04 -9.97 -17.72
C LEU A 232 -15.03 -8.87 -17.38
N LEU A 233 -15.31 -8.13 -16.30
CA LEU A 233 -14.40 -7.15 -15.74
C LEU A 233 -13.84 -7.68 -14.43
N LEU A 234 -12.52 -7.89 -14.39
CA LEU A 234 -11.79 -8.22 -13.17
C LEU A 234 -11.10 -6.96 -12.65
N SER A 235 -10.85 -6.92 -11.35
CA SER A 235 -10.07 -5.87 -10.72
C SER A 235 -9.21 -6.43 -9.60
N TYR A 236 -8.10 -5.77 -9.30
CA TYR A 236 -7.44 -6.00 -8.02
C TYR A 236 -6.76 -4.74 -7.48
N TYR A 237 -6.54 -4.72 -6.18
CA TYR A 237 -5.70 -3.74 -5.50
C TYR A 237 -5.04 -4.38 -4.28
N ILE A 238 -3.98 -3.73 -3.78
CA ILE A 238 -3.18 -4.20 -2.67
C ILE A 238 -3.27 -3.19 -1.53
N VAL A 239 -3.39 -3.66 -0.29
CA VAL A 239 -3.37 -2.86 0.93
C VAL A 239 -2.13 -3.24 1.73
N TYR A 240 -1.18 -2.31 1.92
CA TYR A 240 0.04 -2.52 2.73
C TYR A 240 0.84 -1.23 3.06
N PRO A 241 1.02 -0.87 4.36
CA PRO A 241 0.27 -1.29 5.56
C PRO A 241 -1.16 -0.72 5.55
N GLU A 242 -1.91 -0.85 6.65
CA GLU A 242 -3.37 -0.68 6.71
C GLU A 242 -3.95 0.58 6.05
N ASP A 243 -3.22 1.71 6.12
CA ASP A 243 -3.65 2.99 5.54
C ASP A 243 -3.18 3.24 4.10
N LYS A 244 -2.49 2.27 3.47
CA LYS A 244 -1.90 2.42 2.13
C LYS A 244 -2.49 1.40 1.17
N ARG A 245 -3.41 1.89 0.33
CA ARG A 245 -4.00 1.13 -0.78
C ARG A 245 -3.33 1.53 -2.09
N THR A 246 -3.01 0.56 -2.95
CA THR A 246 -2.62 0.83 -4.33
C THR A 246 -3.82 1.30 -5.15
N VAL A 247 -3.56 1.91 -6.31
CA VAL A 247 -4.62 2.17 -7.29
C VAL A 247 -5.25 0.84 -7.72
N ILE A 248 -6.56 0.84 -7.97
CA ILE A 248 -7.26 -0.34 -8.49
C ILE A 248 -6.87 -0.53 -9.96
N GLU A 249 -6.41 -1.73 -10.28
CA GLU A 249 -6.15 -2.14 -11.66
C GLU A 249 -7.37 -2.88 -12.19
N TYR A 250 -7.84 -2.52 -13.38
CA TYR A 250 -8.98 -3.14 -14.05
C TYR A 250 -8.54 -3.93 -15.28
N PHE A 251 -9.08 -5.15 -15.42
CA PHE A 251 -8.76 -6.09 -16.49
C PHE A 251 -10.06 -6.51 -17.17
N ASN A 252 -10.32 -5.94 -18.34
CA ASN A 252 -11.44 -6.38 -19.17
C ASN A 252 -11.01 -7.63 -19.95
N GLN A 253 -11.65 -8.77 -19.67
CA GLN A 253 -11.42 -10.04 -20.35
C GLN A 253 -12.29 -10.20 -21.61
N GLY A 254 -13.20 -9.25 -21.86
CA GLY A 254 -14.13 -9.25 -22.98
C GLY A 254 -15.34 -10.15 -22.75
N LEU A 255 -16.01 -10.49 -23.85
CA LEU A 255 -17.21 -11.31 -23.87
C LEU A 255 -16.93 -12.74 -23.38
N VAL A 256 -17.73 -13.19 -22.41
CA VAL A 256 -17.69 -14.52 -21.83
C VAL A 256 -19.07 -15.19 -21.88
N ASP A 257 -19.05 -16.51 -22.02
CA ASP A 257 -20.22 -17.40 -21.97
C ASP A 257 -20.29 -18.13 -20.63
N ASN A 258 -21.39 -18.84 -20.38
CA ASN A 258 -21.50 -19.74 -19.23
C ASN A 258 -20.36 -20.76 -19.20
N ALA A 259 -19.88 -21.07 -18.00
CA ALA A 259 -18.76 -21.95 -17.71
C ALA A 259 -17.40 -21.50 -18.27
N ALA A 260 -17.27 -20.25 -18.76
CA ALA A 260 -15.99 -19.70 -19.19
C ALA A 260 -15.01 -19.63 -18.00
N GLU A 261 -13.83 -20.22 -18.17
CA GLU A 261 -12.74 -20.13 -17.21
C GLU A 261 -11.89 -18.88 -17.47
N PHE A 262 -11.42 -18.23 -16.41
CA PHE A 262 -10.50 -17.11 -16.50
C PHE A 262 -9.32 -17.28 -15.54
N SER A 263 -8.21 -16.63 -15.89
CA SER A 263 -7.02 -16.53 -15.04
C SER A 263 -6.54 -15.09 -14.97
N LEU A 264 -6.24 -14.61 -13.77
CA LEU A 264 -5.70 -13.28 -13.52
C LEU A 264 -4.34 -13.42 -12.83
N ALA A 265 -3.30 -12.84 -13.43
CA ALA A 265 -1.99 -12.75 -12.81
C ALA A 265 -1.94 -11.50 -11.92
N VAL A 266 -1.72 -11.70 -10.63
CA VAL A 266 -1.73 -10.64 -9.61
C VAL A 266 -0.37 -10.57 -8.92
N PHE A 267 0.13 -9.36 -8.69
CA PHE A 267 1.43 -9.17 -8.02
C PHE A 267 1.28 -9.15 -6.50
N TRP A 268 1.92 -10.11 -5.82
CA TRP A 268 2.11 -10.10 -4.38
C TRP A 268 3.40 -9.36 -4.02
N PRO A 269 3.34 -8.31 -3.18
CA PRO A 269 4.48 -7.46 -2.89
C PRO A 269 5.47 -8.07 -1.90
N GLY A 270 5.16 -9.22 -1.30
CA GLY A 270 5.89 -9.75 -0.16
C GLY A 270 5.58 -8.99 1.13
N ILE A 271 6.20 -9.42 2.22
CA ILE A 271 6.01 -8.84 3.56
C ILE A 271 7.25 -8.06 3.95
N ARG A 272 7.08 -6.76 4.23
CA ARG A 272 8.16 -5.91 4.74
C ARG A 272 8.15 -5.92 6.27
N PRO A 273 9.29 -5.69 6.95
CA PRO A 273 9.36 -5.68 8.41
C PRO A 273 8.44 -4.69 9.14
N ALA A 274 7.90 -3.68 8.43
CA ALA A 274 7.00 -2.67 8.97
C ALA A 274 5.53 -2.89 8.60
N ASP A 275 5.20 -3.95 7.86
CA ASP A 275 3.83 -4.21 7.43
C ASP A 275 3.01 -4.77 8.60
N GLN A 276 1.88 -4.13 8.89
CA GLN A 276 0.90 -4.60 9.89
C GLN A 276 -0.16 -5.52 9.29
N LYS A 277 -0.39 -5.37 7.98
CA LYS A 277 -1.19 -6.26 7.15
C LYS A 277 -0.78 -6.09 5.69
N VAL A 278 -0.93 -7.15 4.90
CA VAL A 278 -0.83 -7.12 3.44
C VAL A 278 -2.02 -7.86 2.88
N GLU A 279 -2.89 -7.17 2.15
CA GLU A 279 -4.08 -7.79 1.56
C GLU A 279 -4.09 -7.53 0.06
N ILE A 280 -4.48 -8.52 -0.73
CA ILE A 280 -4.84 -8.38 -2.12
C ILE A 280 -6.33 -8.64 -2.21
N HIS A 281 -7.06 -7.62 -2.61
CA HIS A 281 -8.48 -7.69 -2.89
C HIS A 281 -8.65 -7.84 -4.39
N ILE A 282 -9.26 -8.95 -4.82
CA ILE A 282 -9.61 -9.23 -6.21
C ILE A 282 -11.11 -9.17 -6.33
N GLY A 283 -11.62 -8.43 -7.31
CA GLY A 283 -13.04 -8.30 -7.60
C GLY A 283 -13.34 -8.81 -9.02
N GLY A 284 -14.53 -9.35 -9.19
CA GLY A 284 -15.08 -9.74 -10.48
C GLY A 284 -16.50 -9.19 -10.66
N ARG A 285 -16.78 -8.66 -11.85
CA ARG A 285 -18.10 -8.18 -12.24
C ARG A 285 -18.44 -8.62 -13.67
N LEU A 286 -19.70 -9.01 -13.88
CA LEU A 286 -20.27 -9.27 -15.20
C LEU A 286 -21.09 -8.06 -15.63
N LEU A 287 -20.82 -7.54 -16.83
CA LEU A 287 -21.50 -6.38 -17.39
C LEU A 287 -22.32 -6.78 -18.62
N ASP A 288 -23.46 -6.13 -18.80
CA ASP A 288 -24.21 -6.19 -20.05
C ASP A 288 -23.35 -5.60 -21.18
N PRO A 289 -23.05 -6.35 -22.26
CA PRO A 289 -22.22 -5.87 -23.36
C PRO A 289 -22.77 -4.65 -24.10
N LYS A 290 -24.08 -4.38 -23.99
CA LYS A 290 -24.75 -3.27 -24.67
C LYS A 290 -24.85 -2.02 -23.81
N THR A 291 -25.12 -2.18 -22.51
CA THR A 291 -25.39 -1.07 -21.60
C THR A 291 -24.23 -0.79 -20.64
N SER A 292 -23.26 -1.70 -20.55
CA SER A 292 -22.16 -1.70 -19.58
C SER A 292 -22.64 -1.62 -18.12
N ARG A 293 -23.91 -1.95 -17.88
CA ARG A 293 -24.49 -2.04 -16.54
C ARG A 293 -24.15 -3.42 -15.94
N PRO A 294 -24.02 -3.52 -14.61
CA PRO A 294 -23.82 -4.81 -13.96
C PRO A 294 -25.01 -5.73 -14.20
N LEU A 295 -24.75 -6.99 -14.57
CA LEU A 295 -25.79 -8.02 -14.67
C LEU A 295 -26.22 -8.58 -13.32
N MET A 296 -25.43 -8.30 -12.28
CA MET A 296 -25.63 -8.75 -10.91
C MET A 296 -25.64 -7.54 -9.97
N SER A 297 -26.43 -7.63 -8.91
CA SER A 297 -26.47 -6.63 -7.83
C SER A 297 -25.24 -6.66 -6.93
N ARG A 298 -24.51 -7.79 -6.90
CA ARG A 298 -23.34 -8.01 -6.04
C ARG A 298 -22.08 -8.25 -6.88
N GLU A 299 -20.95 -7.70 -6.42
CA GLU A 299 -19.63 -8.08 -6.92
C GLU A 299 -19.16 -9.34 -6.22
N THR A 300 -18.48 -10.23 -6.94
CA THR A 300 -17.76 -11.33 -6.30
C THR A 300 -16.37 -10.84 -5.94
N SER A 301 -15.97 -11.04 -4.68
CA SER A 301 -14.62 -10.74 -4.22
C SER A 301 -13.89 -11.99 -3.74
N LEU A 302 -12.57 -11.92 -3.84
CA LEU A 302 -11.62 -12.86 -3.27
C LEU A 302 -10.51 -12.06 -2.61
N VAL A 303 -10.17 -12.41 -1.37
CA VAL A 303 -9.10 -11.76 -0.63
C VAL A 303 -8.00 -12.75 -0.28
N TYR A 304 -6.78 -12.49 -0.76
CA TYR A 304 -5.59 -13.08 -0.16
C TYR A 304 -5.03 -12.11 0.86
N TYR A 305 -4.81 -12.57 2.08
CA TYR A 305 -4.40 -11.68 3.16
C TYR A 305 -3.26 -12.25 3.99
N TRP A 306 -2.44 -11.35 4.51
CA TRP A 306 -1.42 -11.62 5.49
C TRP A 306 -1.59 -10.66 6.64
N GLN A 307 -1.66 -11.22 7.84
CA GLN A 307 -1.69 -10.47 9.09
C GLN A 307 -0.80 -11.21 10.10
N PRO A 308 -0.06 -10.50 10.97
CA PRO A 308 0.82 -11.11 11.96
C PRO A 308 0.13 -12.09 12.93
N TRP A 309 -1.20 -12.04 13.06
CA TRP A 309 -2.00 -12.90 13.94
C TRP A 309 -2.87 -13.92 13.18
N VAL A 310 -2.86 -13.90 11.84
CA VAL A 310 -3.54 -14.91 11.01
C VAL A 310 -2.51 -15.79 10.32
N CYS A 311 -1.52 -15.14 9.69
CA CYS A 311 -0.21 -15.72 9.50
C CYS A 311 0.60 -15.42 10.77
N LEU A 312 0.16 -16.02 11.88
CA LEU A 312 0.94 -16.09 13.11
C LEU A 312 2.37 -16.50 12.72
N PRO A 313 3.43 -15.90 13.29
CA PRO A 313 4.54 -16.75 13.65
C PRO A 313 3.91 -17.81 14.58
N PRO A 314 3.81 -19.10 14.18
CA PRO A 314 2.97 -20.13 14.79
C PRO A 314 2.70 -20.04 16.30
N ASP A 315 1.51 -20.45 16.76
CA ASP A 315 1.04 -20.47 18.18
C ASP A 315 2.04 -21.06 19.19
N ASN A 316 3.02 -21.84 18.72
CA ASN A 316 4.16 -22.26 19.52
C ASN A 316 5.28 -21.23 19.40
N TYR A 317 5.05 -19.96 19.75
CA TYR A 317 6.14 -19.00 19.84
C TYR A 317 6.37 -18.48 21.25
N ALA A 318 7.63 -18.31 21.58
CA ALA A 318 8.06 -17.75 22.85
C ALA A 318 9.27 -16.84 22.63
N GLU A 319 9.30 -15.75 23.40
CA GLU A 319 10.31 -14.71 23.30
C GLU A 319 10.99 -14.49 24.64
N ASP A 320 12.31 -14.27 24.60
CA ASP A 320 13.11 -13.90 25.76
C ASP A 320 14.33 -13.10 25.28
N SER A 321 15.01 -12.42 26.19
CA SER A 321 16.19 -11.62 25.87
C SER A 321 17.29 -11.78 26.90
N ASP A 322 18.53 -11.91 26.42
CA ASP A 322 19.70 -11.94 27.29
C ASP A 322 20.88 -11.21 26.63
N ASN A 323 21.61 -10.44 27.43
CA ASN A 323 22.80 -9.68 27.02
C ASN A 323 22.67 -8.91 25.69
N GLY A 324 21.49 -8.31 25.46
CA GLY A 324 21.21 -7.50 24.27
C GLY A 324 20.87 -8.30 23.01
N PHE A 325 20.60 -9.59 23.14
CA PHE A 325 19.99 -10.40 22.09
C PHE A 325 18.51 -10.62 22.41
N ASP A 326 17.61 -10.18 21.54
CA ASP A 326 16.19 -10.51 21.63
C ASP A 326 15.95 -11.74 20.75
N ILE A 327 15.38 -12.80 21.31
CA ILE A 327 15.23 -14.09 20.64
C ILE A 327 13.76 -14.49 20.66
N ILE A 328 13.26 -14.88 19.49
CA ILE A 328 11.92 -15.43 19.31
C ILE A 328 12.09 -16.83 18.72
N VAL A 329 11.50 -17.84 19.35
CA VAL A 329 11.48 -19.21 18.85
C VAL A 329 10.05 -19.56 18.52
N ILE A 330 9.85 -20.25 17.40
CA ILE A 330 8.56 -20.60 16.84
C ILE A 330 8.62 -22.07 16.44
N GLU A 331 7.68 -22.90 16.90
CA GLU A 331 7.54 -24.30 16.49
C GLU A 331 6.33 -24.47 15.57
N ASN A 332 6.43 -25.37 14.60
CA ASN A 332 5.31 -25.75 13.75
C ASN A 332 5.24 -27.28 13.71
N GLU A 333 4.24 -27.82 14.39
CA GLU A 333 3.95 -29.25 14.42
C GLU A 333 3.01 -29.58 13.25
N SER A 334 3.58 -30.12 12.17
CA SER A 334 2.83 -30.51 10.97
C SER A 334 3.23 -31.94 10.51
N GLU A 335 3.37 -32.23 9.21
CA GLU A 335 3.89 -33.53 8.75
C GLU A 335 5.37 -33.77 9.08
N VAL A 336 6.11 -32.69 9.34
CA VAL A 336 7.46 -32.63 9.91
C VAL A 336 7.47 -31.53 10.97
N ASP A 337 8.36 -31.65 11.95
CA ASP A 337 8.49 -30.63 13.00
C ASP A 337 9.42 -29.54 12.48
N GLU A 338 8.95 -28.30 12.39
CA GLU A 338 9.78 -27.17 12.02
C GLU A 338 10.02 -26.23 13.19
N LEU A 339 11.26 -25.75 13.31
CA LEU A 339 11.69 -24.78 14.31
C LEU A 339 12.23 -23.54 13.60
N ILE A 340 11.64 -22.39 13.88
CA ILE A 340 12.07 -21.09 13.35
C ILE A 340 12.57 -20.25 14.52
N VAL A 341 13.80 -19.75 14.42
CA VAL A 341 14.43 -18.92 15.46
C VAL A 341 14.81 -17.58 14.85
N VAL A 342 14.28 -16.50 15.42
CA VAL A 342 14.63 -15.13 15.09
C VAL A 342 15.58 -14.60 16.15
N VAL A 343 16.73 -14.07 15.73
CA VAL A 343 17.71 -13.46 16.64
C VAL A 343 17.92 -12.02 16.23
N LYS A 344 17.59 -11.08 17.12
CA LYS A 344 17.91 -9.66 16.99
C LYS A 344 19.11 -9.31 17.85
N ASN A 345 20.10 -8.64 17.26
CA ASN A 345 21.31 -8.26 17.97
C ASN A 345 21.36 -6.75 18.22
N ASN A 346 20.98 -6.31 19.42
CA ASN A 346 21.05 -4.90 19.82
C ASN A 346 22.47 -4.44 20.21
N ASN A 347 23.44 -5.35 20.25
CA ASN A 347 24.81 -5.01 20.60
C ASN A 347 25.58 -4.38 19.43
N SER A 348 26.63 -3.63 19.76
CA SER A 348 27.57 -3.07 18.78
C SER A 348 28.55 -4.09 18.20
N LYS A 349 28.61 -5.31 18.77
CA LYS A 349 29.46 -6.40 18.29
C LYS A 349 28.66 -7.29 17.35
N ALA A 350 29.19 -7.47 16.14
CA ALA A 350 28.62 -8.33 15.11
C ALA A 350 28.42 -9.78 15.61
N LEU A 351 27.29 -10.37 15.23
CA LEU A 351 26.95 -11.75 15.52
C LEU A 351 27.98 -12.70 14.90
N SER A 352 28.59 -13.53 15.74
CA SER A 352 29.62 -14.51 15.34
C SER A 352 29.05 -15.91 15.15
N HIS A 353 28.13 -16.34 16.01
CA HIS A 353 27.35 -17.56 15.78
C HIS A 353 26.06 -17.59 16.60
N VAL A 354 25.18 -18.51 16.21
CA VAL A 354 23.98 -18.91 16.95
C VAL A 354 23.99 -20.42 17.09
N ALA A 355 23.65 -20.94 18.27
CA ALA A 355 23.46 -22.36 18.53
C ALA A 355 22.07 -22.61 19.09
N ILE A 356 21.34 -23.55 18.50
CA ILE A 356 19.95 -23.88 18.83
C ILE A 356 19.91 -25.34 19.26
N SER A 357 19.42 -25.62 20.46
CA SER A 357 19.43 -26.97 21.02
C SER A 357 18.59 -27.92 20.18
N LEU A 358 19.05 -29.17 20.07
CA LEU A 358 18.29 -30.24 19.46
C LEU A 358 17.84 -31.24 20.52
N PRO A 359 16.70 -31.92 20.33
CA PRO A 359 16.32 -33.06 21.16
C PRO A 359 17.43 -34.12 21.17
N VAL A 360 17.62 -34.77 22.31
CA VAL A 360 18.76 -35.68 22.51
C VAL A 360 18.76 -36.81 21.48
N GLY A 361 19.83 -36.92 20.70
CA GLY A 361 20.00 -37.97 19.69
C GLY A 361 19.27 -37.71 18.37
N VAL A 362 18.59 -36.57 18.23
CA VAL A 362 17.98 -36.12 16.97
C VAL A 362 18.96 -35.22 16.23
N ALA A 363 19.06 -35.40 14.91
CA ALA A 363 19.76 -34.48 14.03
C ALA A 363 18.73 -33.80 13.12
N ALA A 364 18.92 -32.52 12.81
CA ALA A 364 18.00 -31.84 11.92
C ALA A 364 18.12 -32.36 10.48
N LEU A 365 16.99 -32.52 9.80
CA LEU A 365 16.90 -32.88 8.39
C LEU A 365 17.35 -31.72 7.49
N SER A 366 17.16 -30.49 7.94
CA SER A 366 17.62 -29.29 7.25
C SER A 366 17.92 -28.17 8.25
N PRO A 367 18.96 -27.35 8.04
CA PRO A 367 19.98 -27.48 6.99
C PRO A 367 20.99 -28.61 7.26
N GLN A 368 21.60 -29.14 6.20
CA GLN A 368 22.52 -30.28 6.25
C GLN A 368 23.86 -29.93 6.92
N ASP A 369 24.51 -30.91 7.55
CA ASP A 369 25.84 -30.73 8.15
C ASP A 369 26.87 -30.22 7.13
N LYS A 370 27.71 -29.27 7.55
CA LYS A 370 28.77 -28.64 6.74
C LYS A 370 28.26 -27.90 5.48
N SER A 371 26.97 -27.64 5.41
CA SER A 371 26.40 -26.79 4.35
C SER A 371 26.60 -25.31 4.66
N THR A 372 26.34 -24.49 3.64
CA THR A 372 26.20 -23.04 3.81
C THR A 372 24.71 -22.72 3.87
N TYR A 373 24.27 -22.12 4.96
CA TYR A 373 22.90 -21.61 5.12
C TYR A 373 22.85 -20.13 4.73
N LEU A 374 21.83 -19.75 3.98
CA LEU A 374 21.56 -18.36 3.62
C LEU A 374 20.50 -17.80 4.56
N GLY A 375 20.90 -16.91 5.45
CA GLY A 375 19.97 -16.06 6.19
C GLY A 375 19.56 -14.85 5.37
N ASN A 376 18.70 -14.02 5.95
CA ASN A 376 18.19 -12.79 5.38
C ASN A 376 19.29 -11.71 5.24
N HIS A 377 20.30 -11.73 6.12
CA HIS A 377 21.41 -10.78 6.07
C HIS A 377 22.76 -11.45 5.79
N ASN A 378 22.99 -12.64 6.36
CA ASN A 378 24.30 -13.28 6.36
C ASN A 378 24.30 -14.71 5.80
N LEU A 379 25.46 -15.15 5.35
CA LEU A 379 25.73 -16.56 5.09
C LEU A 379 26.28 -17.22 6.36
N PHE A 380 25.94 -18.47 6.61
CA PHE A 380 26.37 -19.22 7.80
C PHE A 380 26.95 -20.57 7.43
N LYS A 381 28.00 -21.02 8.12
CA LYS A 381 28.43 -22.43 8.10
C LYS A 381 27.61 -23.21 9.11
N VAL A 382 27.07 -24.34 8.69
CA VAL A 382 26.21 -25.18 9.53
C VAL A 382 27.03 -26.34 10.12
N GLU A 383 26.94 -26.53 11.43
CA GLU A 383 27.31 -27.78 12.11
C GLU A 383 26.04 -28.45 12.65
N ASN A 384 25.70 -29.65 12.18
CA ASN A 384 24.44 -30.33 12.51
C ASN A 384 24.62 -31.87 12.63
N PRO A 385 24.56 -32.46 13.84
CA PRO A 385 24.59 -31.82 15.14
C PRO A 385 26.04 -31.48 15.57
N THR A 386 26.17 -30.62 16.58
CA THR A 386 27.43 -30.33 17.27
C THR A 386 27.22 -30.40 18.79
N ASN A 387 28.31 -30.49 19.55
CA ASN A 387 28.30 -30.46 21.04
C ASN A 387 28.95 -29.17 21.58
N LYS A 388 28.88 -28.09 20.80
CA LYS A 388 29.55 -26.81 21.09
C LYS A 388 28.56 -25.67 20.83
N PRO A 389 28.02 -25.02 21.87
CA PRO A 389 28.29 -25.18 23.31
C PRO A 389 27.64 -26.42 23.96
N PHE A 390 26.52 -26.89 23.43
CA PHE A 390 25.76 -28.06 23.88
C PHE A 390 25.27 -28.85 22.65
N TYR A 391 24.49 -29.91 22.85
CA TYR A 391 23.93 -30.70 21.75
C TYR A 391 22.94 -29.85 20.93
N ALA A 392 23.38 -29.41 19.75
CA ALA A 392 22.74 -28.33 19.01
C ALA A 392 22.95 -28.44 17.51
N ILE A 393 22.18 -27.66 16.74
CA ILE A 393 22.58 -27.18 15.43
C ILE A 393 23.21 -25.78 15.59
N LYS A 394 24.35 -25.55 14.94
CA LYS A 394 25.10 -24.30 15.07
C LYS A 394 25.31 -23.63 13.72
N PHE A 395 25.09 -22.32 13.70
CA PHE A 395 25.25 -21.43 12.56
C PHE A 395 26.39 -20.45 12.84
N GLU A 396 27.54 -20.65 12.20
CA GLU A 396 28.68 -19.73 12.30
C GLU A 396 28.65 -18.70 11.17
N THR A 397 28.61 -17.41 11.51
CA THR A 397 28.52 -16.33 10.53
C THR A 397 29.74 -16.32 9.61
N ILE A 398 29.50 -16.22 8.30
CA ILE A 398 30.52 -15.98 7.29
C ILE A 398 30.52 -14.47 6.97
N GLY A 399 31.60 -13.78 7.35
CA GLY A 399 31.74 -12.34 7.16
C GLY A 399 31.35 -11.55 8.40
N GLU A 400 30.84 -10.33 8.21
CA GLU A 400 30.39 -9.47 9.30
C GLU A 400 28.91 -9.73 9.60
N GLY A 401 28.60 -10.23 10.80
CA GLY A 401 27.24 -10.51 11.22
C GLY A 401 26.42 -9.30 11.65
N ILE A 402 25.11 -9.51 11.79
CA ILE A 402 24.14 -8.51 12.28
C ILE A 402 24.57 -7.83 13.59
N LYS A 403 24.28 -6.55 13.74
CA LYS A 403 24.52 -5.72 14.94
C LYS A 403 23.59 -4.50 15.00
N ASN A 404 23.59 -3.77 16.11
CA ASN A 404 22.88 -2.49 16.28
C ASN A 404 21.37 -2.55 15.95
N GLY A 405 20.69 -3.63 16.34
CA GLY A 405 19.23 -3.79 16.19
C GLY A 405 18.81 -4.57 14.95
N GLU A 406 19.76 -5.01 14.12
CA GLU A 406 19.51 -5.91 12.99
C GLU A 406 19.10 -7.32 13.47
N SER A 407 18.37 -8.05 12.64
CA SER A 407 17.77 -9.36 12.97
C SER A 407 18.05 -10.42 11.90
N GLU A 408 18.16 -11.68 12.31
CA GLU A 408 18.40 -12.82 11.43
C GLU A 408 17.42 -13.96 11.73
N VAL A 409 17.08 -14.75 10.71
CA VAL A 409 16.10 -15.84 10.82
C VAL A 409 16.72 -17.20 10.46
N PHE A 410 16.56 -18.17 11.35
CA PHE A 410 17.06 -19.53 11.20
C PHE A 410 15.88 -20.51 11.13
N LYS A 411 15.72 -21.21 10.00
CA LYS A 411 14.73 -22.26 9.83
C LYS A 411 15.38 -23.64 9.90
N ILE A 412 14.86 -24.50 10.77
CA ILE A 412 15.34 -25.85 11.02
C ILE A 412 14.18 -26.82 10.81
N THR A 413 14.42 -27.93 10.11
CA THR A 413 13.44 -29.00 9.93
C THR A 413 13.92 -30.25 10.68
N LEU A 414 13.08 -30.80 11.53
CA LEU A 414 13.33 -31.99 12.35
C LEU A 414 12.45 -33.17 11.87
N PRO A 415 12.81 -34.41 12.20
CA PRO A 415 11.89 -35.55 12.03
C PRO A 415 10.59 -35.31 12.79
N ALA A 416 9.45 -35.77 12.25
CA ALA A 416 8.15 -35.62 12.91
C ALA A 416 8.12 -36.20 14.33
N GLY A 417 7.54 -35.46 15.27
CA GLY A 417 7.44 -35.84 16.69
C GLY A 417 8.74 -35.69 17.49
N SER A 418 9.72 -34.94 16.98
CA SER A 418 10.94 -34.56 17.70
C SER A 418 10.72 -33.44 18.72
N LEU A 419 9.69 -32.60 18.54
CA LEU A 419 9.35 -31.47 19.43
C LEU A 419 8.29 -31.84 20.48
N ALA A 420 7.72 -33.04 20.42
CA ALA A 420 6.74 -33.51 21.41
C ALA A 420 7.40 -33.76 22.79
N ASP A 421 6.73 -33.28 23.86
CA ASP A 421 7.07 -33.31 25.29
C ASP A 421 8.06 -32.24 25.80
N GLY A 422 7.57 -31.01 25.99
CA GLY A 422 7.96 -30.08 27.08
C GLY A 422 9.47 -29.87 27.34
N GLN A 423 10.33 -30.12 26.35
CA GLN A 423 11.76 -29.92 26.48
C GLN A 423 12.07 -28.46 26.16
N PRO A 424 12.74 -27.73 27.06
CA PRO A 424 13.11 -26.36 26.78
C PRO A 424 14.02 -26.28 25.56
N ILE A 425 13.72 -25.34 24.68
CA ILE A 425 14.63 -24.97 23.59
C ILE A 425 15.60 -23.91 24.12
N ILE A 426 16.88 -24.24 24.06
CA ILE A 426 17.96 -23.35 24.44
C ILE A 426 18.53 -22.72 23.18
N VAL A 427 18.50 -21.39 23.12
CA VAL A 427 19.14 -20.62 22.05
C VAL A 427 20.27 -19.80 22.65
N GLN A 428 21.46 -19.97 22.12
CA GLN A 428 22.63 -19.16 22.45
C GLN A 428 23.04 -18.32 21.24
N ALA A 429 23.21 -17.02 21.43
CA ALA A 429 23.75 -16.09 20.45
C ALA A 429 25.03 -15.44 20.97
N LYS A 430 26.03 -15.26 20.11
CA LYS A 430 27.31 -14.66 20.50
C LYS A 430 27.77 -13.58 19.53
N GLY A 431 28.20 -12.43 20.05
CA GLY A 431 28.84 -11.35 19.29
C GLY A 431 30.13 -10.89 19.96
N GLY A 432 31.28 -11.15 19.35
CA GLY A 432 32.58 -10.88 19.96
C GLY A 432 32.75 -11.60 21.31
N THR A 433 32.87 -10.85 22.41
CA THR A 433 32.95 -11.38 23.79
C THR A 433 31.61 -11.43 24.51
N ILE A 434 30.54 -10.93 23.89
CA ILE A 434 29.18 -10.90 24.46
C ILE A 434 28.48 -12.18 24.04
N GLU A 435 27.86 -12.85 25.00
CA GLU A 435 27.15 -14.11 24.81
C GLU A 435 25.81 -14.00 25.54
N GLY A 436 24.71 -14.20 24.83
CA GLY A 436 23.36 -14.24 25.39
C GLY A 436 22.79 -15.64 25.24
N GLN A 437 22.07 -16.12 26.24
CA GLN A 437 21.41 -17.41 26.20
C GLN A 437 20.01 -17.30 26.79
N VAL A 438 19.03 -17.78 26.04
CA VAL A 438 17.64 -17.88 26.47
C VAL A 438 17.23 -19.35 26.59
N ILE A 439 16.31 -19.62 27.51
CA ILE A 439 15.70 -20.93 27.70
C ILE A 439 14.22 -20.74 27.50
N ILE A 440 13.67 -21.40 26.50
CA ILE A 440 12.29 -21.22 26.07
C ILE A 440 11.52 -22.50 26.36
N ASP A 441 10.55 -22.39 27.25
CA ASP A 441 9.60 -23.44 27.58
C ASP A 441 8.29 -23.19 26.82
N PHE A 442 7.88 -24.14 25.97
CA PHE A 442 6.56 -24.13 25.35
C PHE A 442 5.56 -24.74 26.34
N GLN A 443 4.53 -23.96 26.71
CA GLN A 443 3.52 -24.32 27.72
C GLN A 443 2.42 -25.22 27.15
#